data_AF-A0A098YR14-F1
#
_entry.id   AF-A0A098YR14-F1
#
_cell.length_a   1.000
_cell.length_b   1.000
_cell.length_c   1.000
_cell.angle_alpha   90.00
_cell.angle_beta   90.00
_cell.angle_gamma   90.00
#
_symmetry.space_group_name_H-M   'P 1'
#
loop_
_entity.id
_entity.type
_entity.pdbx_description
1 polymer ?
#
loop_
_entity_poly.entity_id
_entity_poly.type
_entity_poly.pdbx_seq_one_letter_code
_entity_poly.pdbx_strand_id
1 'polypeptide(L)' 'MEHKIKQCCICGKEIKGWGNNPYPVKEEGECYRYCNFTVVIPERIRLSKQQSDEQGKTDN' A
#
# COMPACT_ATOMS: atom_id res chain seq x y z
N MET A 1 8.40 -15.29 24.12
CA MET A 1 7.39 -14.90 23.11
C MET A 1 8.13 -14.83 21.79
N GLU A 2 7.88 -15.77 20.88
CA GLU A 2 8.60 -15.83 19.60
C GLU A 2 8.10 -14.66 18.74
N HIS A 3 8.96 -13.66 18.51
CA HIS A 3 8.64 -12.58 17.59
C HIS A 3 8.69 -13.16 16.18
N LYS A 4 7.53 -13.61 15.66
CA LYS A 4 7.40 -14.00 14.25
C LYS A 4 7.88 -12.84 13.38
N ILE A 5 9.03 -13.03 12.74
CA ILE A 5 9.55 -12.12 11.74
C ILE A 5 8.54 -12.16 10.57
N LYS A 6 7.78 -11.07 10.40
CA LYS A 6 6.89 -10.92 9.25
C LYS A 6 7.70 -10.42 8.06
N GLN A 7 7.40 -10.90 6.86
CA GLN A 7 8.06 -10.46 5.63
C GLN A 7 7.16 -9.53 4.83
N CYS A 8 7.76 -8.52 4.21
CA CYS A 8 7.08 -7.61 3.30
C CYS A 8 6.53 -8.38 2.10
N CYS A 9 5.22 -8.33 1.86
CA CYS A 9 4.58 -9.00 0.73
C CYS A 9 4.95 -8.42 -0.65
N ILE A 10 5.67 -7.28 -0.69
CA ILE A 10 6.12 -6.62 -1.93
C ILE A 10 7.57 -6.99 -2.28
N CYS A 11 8.47 -7.10 -1.30
CA CYS A 11 9.91 -7.28 -1.57
C CYS A 11 10.59 -8.37 -0.73
N GLY A 12 9.87 -9.07 0.14
CA GLY A 12 10.40 -10.16 0.98
C GLY A 12 11.25 -9.73 2.17
N LYS A 13 11.63 -8.45 2.31
CA LYS A 13 12.41 -7.96 3.47
C LYS A 13 11.63 -8.04 4.77
N GLU A 14 12.33 -8.23 5.88
CA GLU A 14 11.73 -8.28 7.21
C GLU A 14 11.02 -6.99 7.59
N ILE A 15 9.85 -7.13 8.20
CA ILE A 15 9.06 -6.06 8.78
C ILE A 15 9.48 -5.89 10.24
N LYS A 16 9.98 -4.70 10.56
CA LYS A 16 10.16 -4.26 11.95
C LYS A 16 8.88 -3.57 12.42
N GLY A 17 8.27 -4.09 13.48
CA GLY A 17 7.01 -3.57 14.03
C GLY A 17 5.76 -4.16 13.36
N TRP A 18 4.70 -3.38 13.25
CA TRP A 18 3.37 -3.88 12.85
C TRP A 18 3.20 -4.15 11.35
N GLY A 19 3.94 -3.46 10.47
CA GLY A 19 3.72 -3.47 9.01
C GLY A 19 2.75 -2.40 8.54
N ASN A 20 2.61 -2.23 7.22
CA ASN A 20 1.68 -1.29 6.59
C ASN A 20 0.77 -2.04 5.62
N ASN A 21 -0.47 -1.58 5.47
CA ASN A 21 -1.40 -2.11 4.47
C ASN A 21 -0.78 -1.98 3.06
N PRO A 22 -0.65 -3.06 2.27
CA PRO A 22 -0.06 -3.02 0.94
C PRO A 22 -1.06 -2.61 -0.16
N TYR A 23 -2.35 -2.49 0.14
CA TYR A 23 -3.37 -2.04 -0.81
C TYR A 23 -3.07 -0.62 -1.31
N PRO A 24 -3.16 -0.34 -2.62
CA PRO A 24 -3.74 -1.17 -3.69
C PRO A 24 -2.76 -2.07 -4.47
N VAL A 25 -1.51 -2.20 -4.03
CA VAL A 25 -0.46 -2.93 -4.76
C VAL A 25 -0.59 -4.46 -4.59
N LYS A 26 -1.09 -4.88 -3.42
CA LYS A 26 -1.49 -6.25 -3.10
C LYS A 26 -2.79 -6.21 -2.29
N GLU A 27 -3.65 -7.21 -2.49
CA GLU A 27 -4.90 -7.37 -1.73
C GLU A 27 -4.66 -7.87 -0.29
N GLU A 28 -3.58 -8.62 -0.07
CA GLU A 28 -3.29 -9.26 1.22
C GLU A 28 -1.84 -9.06 1.67
N GLY A 29 -1.62 -9.27 2.98
CA GLY A 29 -0.32 -9.20 3.63
C GLY A 29 0.00 -7.82 4.20
N GLU A 30 1.28 -7.62 4.52
CA GLU A 30 1.79 -6.38 5.09
C GLU A 30 3.08 -5.99 4.35
N CYS A 31 3.32 -4.69 4.17
CA CYS A 31 4.57 -4.18 3.63
C CYS A 31 5.37 -3.37 4.66
N TYR A 32 6.70 -3.45 4.58
CA TYR A 32 7.55 -2.65 5.44
C TYR A 32 7.57 -1.18 5.02
N ARG A 33 8.09 -0.32 5.90
CA ARG A 33 8.09 1.16 5.78
C ARG A 33 8.52 1.68 4.41
N TYR A 34 9.63 1.18 3.85
CA TYR A 34 10.17 1.74 2.61
C TYR A 34 9.29 1.39 1.40
N CYS A 35 8.78 0.16 1.28
CA CYS A 35 7.80 -0.17 0.23
C CYS A 35 6.52 0.65 0.39
N ASN A 36 6.07 0.91 1.62
CA ASN A 36 4.92 1.79 1.83
C ASN A 36 5.15 3.19 1.24
N PHE A 37 6.29 3.82 1.52
CA PHE A 37 6.62 5.16 1.01
C PHE A 37 6.92 5.22 -0.48
N THR A 38 7.58 4.20 -1.03
CA THR A 38 8.11 4.24 -2.41
C THR A 38 7.22 3.55 -3.44
N VAL A 39 6.27 2.72 -3.00
CA VAL A 39 5.41 1.92 -3.90
C VAL A 39 3.93 2.15 -3.59
N VAL A 40 3.52 1.94 -2.33
CA VAL A 40 2.08 1.93 -1.97
C VAL A 40 1.46 3.32 -1.94
N ILE A 41 2.08 4.28 -1.24
CA ILE A 41 1.57 5.66 -1.15
C ILE A 41 1.50 6.34 -2.53
N PRO A 42 2.52 6.25 -3.41
CA PRO A 42 2.43 6.78 -4.76
C PRO A 42 1.24 6.21 -5.54
N GLU A 43 0.98 4.91 -5.42
CA GLU A 43 -0.14 4.28 -6.11
C GLU A 43 -1.51 4.73 -5.55
N ARG A 44 -1.63 4.91 -4.23
CA ARG A 44 -2.83 5.50 -3.63
C ARG A 44 -3.10 6.90 -4.17
N ILE A 45 -2.07 7.75 -4.26
CA ILE A 45 -2.18 9.10 -4.81
C ILE A 45 -2.60 9.04 -6.28
N ARG A 46 -2.05 8.11 -7.06
CA ARG A 46 -2.42 7.90 -8.48
C ARG A 46 -3.91 7.58 -8.61
N LEU A 47 -4.43 6.64 -7.82
CA LEU A 47 -5.84 6.27 -7.84
C LEU A 47 -6.76 7.40 -7.37
N SER A 48 -6.41 8.13 -6.30
CA SER A 48 -7.20 9.26 -5.83
C SER A 48 -7.36 10.36 -6.89
N LYS A 49 -6.32 10.59 -7.72
CA LYS A 49 -6.39 11.55 -8.83
C LYS A 49 -7.29 11.06 -9.97
N GLN A 50 -7.31 9.76 -10.27
CA GLN A 50 -8.21 9.21 -11.28
C GLN A 50 -9.68 9.35 -10.87
N GLN A 51 -9.97 9.15 -9.59
CA GLN A 51 -11.33 9.29 -9.05
C GLN A 51 -11.84 10.74 -9.09
N SER A 52 -10.96 11.74 -8.90
CA SER A 52 -11.36 13.15 -9.04
C SER A 52 -11.71 13.53 -10.47
N ASP A 53 -11.08 12.91 -11.47
CA ASP A 53 -11.37 13.15 -12.90
C ASP A 53 -12.68 12.48 -13.37
N GLU A 54 -13.11 11.43 -12.66
CA GLU A 54 -14.37 10.72 -12.94
C GLU A 54 -15.57 11.38 -12.25
N GLN A 55 -15.41 11.88 -11.01
CA GLN A 55 -16.49 12.52 -10.26
C GLN A 55 -16.95 13.86 -10.88
N GLY A 56 -16.12 14.48 -11.73
CA GLY A 56 -16.48 15.68 -12.50
C GLY A 56 -17.25 15.43 -13.81
N LYS A 57 -17.65 14.18 -14.11
CA LYS A 57 -18.35 13.81 -15.37
C LYS A 57 -19.82 13.42 -15.19
N THR A 58 -20.38 13.46 -13.98
CA THR A 58 -21.76 13.02 -13.72
C THR A 58 -22.80 14.14 -13.70
N ASP A 59 -22.45 15.35 -14.12
CA ASP A 59 -23.41 16.46 -14.27
C ASP A 59 -23.91 16.51 -15.73
N ASN A 60 -24.83 15.62 -16.10
CA ASN A 60 -25.66 15.74 -17.31
C ASN A 60 -27.12 15.45 -16.97
#